data_AF-A0A2N0TTL8-F1
#
_entry.id   AF-A0A2N0TTL8-F1
#
_cell.length_a   1.000
_cell.length_b   1.000
_cell.length_c   1.000
_cell.angle_alpha   90.00
_cell.angle_beta   90.00
_cell.angle_gamma   90.00
#
_symmetry.space_group_name_H-M   'P 1'
#
loop_
_entity.id
_entity.type
_entity.pdbx_description
1 polymer ?
#
loop_
_entity_poly.entity_id
_entity_poly.type
_entity_poly.pdbx_seq_one_letter_code
_entity_poly.pdbx_strand_id
1 'polypeptide(L)'
;MKQLLLLIFLIPILTNAQAKSIENSDVVNVSIQNGLEDSDLQTLFDFENINYSEFSFQGKSIEGKYFVIRMKEFSNGDLINTTTLFDERGNDYFKIDSTQTSFKFLSKIGNEDLKTWIRGNSFGSKQLYFPINDKNGNYVAKDFFGAKTVLEENMNHPFYILAIITPNRNPDGSASYCRVAQSEIDPDNFGKEFNIPHYYLVEIEFTN
;
A
#
# COMPACT_ATOMS: atom_id res chain seq x y z
N MET A 1 -43.86 -45.88 -27.75
CA MET A 1 -43.95 -44.40 -27.76
C MET A 1 -43.93 -43.95 -26.30
N LYS A 2 -42.74 -43.77 -25.70
CA LYS A 2 -41.98 -42.50 -25.61
C LYS A 2 -42.89 -41.31 -25.30
N GLN A 3 -42.82 -40.86 -24.04
CA GLN A 3 -42.86 -39.47 -23.53
C GLN A 3 -43.44 -39.50 -22.10
N LEU A 4 -42.92 -38.83 -21.09
CA LEU A 4 -41.64 -38.18 -20.83
C LEU A 4 -41.69 -37.93 -19.30
N LEU A 5 -40.68 -38.38 -18.57
CA LEU A 5 -40.52 -38.08 -17.14
C LEU A 5 -40.40 -36.56 -16.93
N LEU A 6 -41.08 -36.03 -15.92
CA LEU A 6 -40.71 -34.77 -15.29
C LEU A 6 -40.74 -34.96 -13.77
N LEU A 7 -39.66 -35.55 -13.24
CA LEU A 7 -39.30 -35.45 -11.83
C LEU A 7 -38.55 -34.13 -11.67
N ILE A 8 -39.20 -33.12 -11.08
CA ILE A 8 -38.55 -31.89 -10.66
C ILE A 8 -37.79 -32.19 -9.37
N PHE A 9 -36.48 -32.43 -9.51
CA PHE A 9 -35.54 -32.49 -8.39
C PHE A 9 -35.28 -31.05 -7.92
N LEU A 10 -35.88 -30.65 -6.79
CA LEU A 10 -35.45 -29.44 -6.08
C LEU A 10 -34.11 -29.75 -5.40
N ILE A 11 -33.00 -29.45 -6.07
CA ILE A 11 -31.68 -29.42 -5.45
C ILE A 11 -31.49 -27.99 -4.92
N PRO A 12 -31.42 -27.76 -3.59
CA PRO A 12 -30.92 -26.50 -3.10
C PRO A 12 -29.44 -26.40 -3.48
N ILE A 13 -29.13 -25.49 -4.40
CA ILE A 13 -27.76 -25.07 -4.70
C ILE A 13 -27.28 -24.34 -3.45
N LEU A 14 -26.59 -25.06 -2.56
CA LEU A 14 -25.79 -24.46 -1.51
C LEU A 14 -24.61 -23.77 -2.18
N THR A 15 -24.78 -22.49 -2.53
CA THR A 15 -23.66 -21.61 -2.83
C THR A 15 -22.88 -21.44 -1.53
N ASN A 16 -21.87 -22.27 -1.32
CA ASN A 16 -20.81 -21.99 -0.35
C ASN A 16 -20.04 -20.76 -0.87
N ALA A 17 -20.52 -19.58 -0.51
CA ALA A 17 -19.66 -18.42 -0.39
C ALA A 17 -18.72 -18.72 0.79
N GLN A 18 -17.60 -19.40 0.51
CA GLN A 18 -16.48 -19.42 1.44
C GLN A 18 -15.93 -18.00 1.49
N ALA A 19 -16.46 -17.19 2.40
CA ALA A 19 -15.69 -16.09 2.94
C ALA A 19 -14.42 -16.73 3.51
N LYS A 20 -13.27 -16.46 2.87
CA LYS A 20 -11.96 -16.90 3.34
C LYS A 20 -11.78 -16.33 4.74
N SER A 21 -12.03 -17.13 5.78
CA SER A 21 -11.70 -16.75 7.14
C SER A 21 -10.19 -16.68 7.23
N ILE A 22 -9.64 -15.51 7.56
CA ILE A 22 -8.22 -15.37 7.83
C ILE A 22 -7.94 -16.25 9.06
N GLU A 23 -7.08 -17.26 8.93
CA GLU A 23 -6.61 -18.00 10.10
C GLU A 23 -5.83 -17.01 10.97
N ASN A 24 -6.16 -16.96 12.26
CA ASN A 24 -5.67 -15.95 13.21
C ASN A 24 -4.14 -15.93 13.36
N SER A 25 -3.43 -16.94 12.84
CA SER A 25 -1.96 -16.99 12.79
C SER A 25 -1.36 -16.08 11.72
N ASP A 26 -2.10 -15.68 10.68
CA ASP A 26 -1.53 -15.03 9.49
C ASP A 26 -1.84 -13.53 9.42
N VAL A 27 -2.38 -12.97 10.50
CA VAL A 27 -2.71 -11.54 10.62
C VAL A 27 -1.50 -10.76 11.12
N VAL A 28 -1.25 -9.61 10.48
CA VAL A 28 -0.37 -8.56 11.01
C VAL A 28 -1.18 -7.29 11.27
N ASN A 29 -0.99 -6.72 12.45
CA ASN A 29 -1.52 -5.41 12.78
C ASN A 29 -0.53 -4.35 12.28
N VAL A 30 -1.02 -3.46 11.42
CA VAL A 30 -0.26 -2.34 10.87
C VAL A 30 -0.75 -1.06 11.53
N SER A 31 0.17 -0.25 12.05
CA SER A 31 -0.10 1.10 12.53
C SER A 31 0.84 2.09 11.83
N ILE A 32 0.37 3.33 11.65
CA ILE A 32 1.13 4.38 10.96
C ILE A 32 1.21 5.64 11.81
N GLN A 33 2.39 6.25 11.85
CA GLN A 33 2.59 7.63 12.28
C GLN A 33 2.94 8.47 11.06
N ASN A 34 2.07 9.43 10.73
CA ASN A 34 2.32 10.41 9.68
C ASN A 34 2.85 11.71 10.28
N GLY A 35 3.84 12.31 9.62
CA GLY A 35 4.45 13.55 10.06
C GLY A 35 5.32 13.42 11.31
N LEU A 36 5.91 14.53 11.70
CA LEU A 36 6.85 14.65 12.82
C LEU A 36 6.18 15.32 14.02
N GLU A 37 6.59 14.93 15.22
CA GLU A 37 6.13 15.58 16.47
C GLU A 37 6.69 17.01 16.61
N ASP A 38 7.90 17.26 16.11
CA ASP A 38 8.52 18.57 16.11
C ASP A 38 7.93 19.44 15.00
N SER A 39 7.25 20.53 15.39
CA SER A 39 6.53 21.40 14.46
C SER A 39 7.44 22.16 13.50
N ASP A 40 8.66 22.50 13.90
CA ASP A 40 9.59 23.24 13.07
C ASP A 40 10.18 22.31 11.99
N LEU A 41 10.51 21.07 12.38
CA LEU A 41 10.90 20.03 11.43
C LEU A 41 9.74 19.64 10.49
N GLN A 42 8.51 19.55 11.01
CA GLN A 42 7.33 19.31 10.18
C GLN A 42 7.14 20.44 9.16
N THR A 43 7.28 21.70 9.59
CA THR A 43 7.21 22.88 8.71
C THR A 43 8.28 22.81 7.61
N LEU A 44 9.50 22.40 7.95
CA LEU A 44 10.56 22.19 6.96
C LEU A 44 10.22 21.06 5.98
N PHE A 45 9.66 19.95 6.46
CA PHE A 45 9.25 18.83 5.61
C PHE A 45 8.15 19.26 4.64
N ASP A 46 7.15 20.00 5.11
CA ASP A 46 6.08 20.54 4.27
C ASP A 46 6.62 21.54 3.24
N PHE A 47 7.53 22.43 3.64
CA PHE A 47 8.18 23.39 2.74
C PHE A 47 8.99 22.68 1.64
N GLU A 48 9.68 21.59 1.98
CA GLU A 48 10.49 20.79 1.04
C GLU A 48 9.67 19.72 0.29
N ASN A 49 8.35 19.67 0.48
CA ASN A 49 7.45 18.68 -0.09
C ASN A 49 7.89 17.22 0.20
N ILE A 50 8.25 16.99 1.47
CA ILE A 50 8.68 15.70 2.01
C ILE A 50 7.52 15.09 2.79
N ASN A 51 7.06 13.92 2.36
CA ASN A 51 6.21 13.07 3.16
C ASN A 51 7.06 12.13 4.03
N TYR A 52 6.65 12.01 5.29
CA TYR A 52 7.17 11.09 6.29
C TYR A 52 6.05 10.20 6.81
N SER A 53 6.27 8.89 6.73
CA SER A 53 5.39 7.88 7.33
C SER A 53 6.24 6.81 8.02
N GLU A 54 5.96 6.56 9.29
CA GLU A 54 6.54 5.45 10.04
C GLU A 54 5.52 4.34 10.19
N PHE A 55 5.83 3.18 9.63
CA PHE A 55 5.00 1.99 9.68
C PHE A 55 5.52 1.05 10.76
N SER A 56 4.61 0.60 11.62
CA SER A 56 4.87 -0.41 12.63
C SER A 56 3.98 -1.62 12.39
N PHE A 57 4.59 -2.80 12.44
CA PHE A 57 3.95 -4.08 12.18
C PHE A 57 4.06 -4.94 13.42
N GLN A 58 2.95 -5.52 13.86
CA GLN A 58 2.88 -6.37 15.05
C GLN A 58 2.11 -7.65 14.73
N GLY A 59 2.74 -8.81 14.93
CA GLY A 59 2.13 -10.12 14.72
C GLY A 59 3.12 -11.24 15.01
N LYS A 60 2.67 -12.41 15.49
CA LYS A 60 3.59 -13.54 15.71
C LYS A 60 4.13 -14.12 14.40
N SER A 61 3.37 -13.97 13.32
CA SER A 61 3.66 -14.47 11.98
C SER A 61 4.83 -13.78 11.28
N ILE A 62 5.19 -12.55 11.67
CA ILE A 62 6.34 -11.84 11.09
C ILE A 62 7.68 -12.30 11.68
N GLU A 63 7.66 -12.97 12.83
CA GLU A 63 8.87 -13.49 13.46
C GLU A 63 9.52 -14.56 12.57
N GLY A 64 10.82 -14.40 12.33
CA GLY A 64 11.60 -15.23 11.42
C GLY A 64 11.37 -14.95 9.93
N LYS A 65 10.66 -13.89 9.55
CA LYS A 65 10.45 -13.48 8.15
C LYS A 65 11.41 -12.37 7.74
N TYR A 66 11.57 -12.19 6.44
CA TYR A 66 12.04 -10.96 5.82
C TYR A 66 10.84 -10.15 5.34
N PHE A 67 11.02 -8.86 5.16
CA PHE A 67 10.07 -8.05 4.40
C PHE A 67 10.72 -7.54 3.12
N VAL A 68 9.93 -7.50 2.05
CA VAL A 68 10.30 -6.94 0.76
C VAL A 68 9.37 -5.78 0.47
N ILE A 69 9.92 -4.64 0.06
CA ILE A 69 9.15 -3.44 -0.26
C ILE A 69 9.31 -3.15 -1.75
N ARG A 70 8.17 -2.97 -2.43
CA ARG A 70 8.13 -2.67 -3.86
C ARG A 70 7.33 -1.40 -4.11
N MET A 71 7.72 -0.69 -5.16
CA MET A 71 6.95 0.39 -5.75
C MET A 71 6.35 -0.11 -7.05
N LYS A 72 5.02 -0.10 -7.15
CA LYS A 72 4.30 -0.36 -8.39
C LYS A 72 3.88 0.96 -9.02
N GLU A 73 4.17 1.12 -10.30
CA GLU A 73 3.85 2.31 -11.08
C GLU A 73 2.68 2.01 -12.02
N PHE A 74 1.68 2.89 -12.00
CA PHE A 74 0.47 2.73 -12.80
C PHE A 74 0.28 3.93 -13.70
N SER A 75 -0.15 3.68 -14.93
CA SER A 75 -0.61 4.71 -15.85
C SER A 75 -2.00 4.35 -16.38
N ASN A 76 -2.94 5.30 -16.26
CA ASN A 76 -4.34 5.12 -16.65
C ASN A 76 -4.99 3.84 -16.09
N GLY A 77 -4.56 3.41 -14.90
CA GLY A 77 -5.07 2.23 -14.22
C GLY A 77 -4.48 0.88 -14.67
N ASP A 78 -3.42 0.90 -15.50
CA ASP A 78 -2.66 -0.30 -15.84
C ASP A 78 -1.27 -0.25 -15.19
N LEU A 79 -0.84 -1.38 -14.64
CA LEU A 79 0.50 -1.55 -14.07
C LEU A 79 1.54 -1.50 -15.19
N ILE A 80 2.45 -0.53 -15.13
CA ILE A 80 3.49 -0.34 -16.14
C ILE A 80 4.88 -0.73 -15.65
N ASN A 81 5.14 -0.68 -14.35
CA ASN A 81 6.43 -1.05 -13.78
C ASN A 81 6.32 -1.52 -12.33
N THR A 82 7.28 -2.33 -11.88
CA THR A 82 7.45 -2.71 -10.48
C THR A 82 8.93 -2.65 -10.12
N THR A 83 9.27 -1.79 -9.16
CA THR A 83 10.64 -1.58 -8.70
C THR A 83 10.78 -2.06 -7.26
N THR A 84 11.81 -2.84 -6.97
CA THR A 84 12.12 -3.22 -5.58
C THR A 84 12.82 -2.06 -4.88
N LEU A 85 12.23 -1.59 -3.77
CA LEU A 85 12.79 -0.53 -2.94
C LEU A 85 13.73 -1.09 -1.86
N PHE A 86 13.41 -2.27 -1.35
CA PHE A 86 14.17 -2.96 -0.32
C PHE A 86 13.93 -4.48 -0.41
N ASP A 87 15.01 -5.26 -0.51
CA ASP A 87 15.01 -6.72 -0.46
C ASP A 87 16.38 -7.17 0.03
N GLU A 88 16.44 -7.68 1.25
CA GLU A 88 17.67 -8.16 1.89
C GLU A 88 17.52 -9.64 2.31
N ARG A 89 16.70 -10.40 1.57
CA ARG A 89 16.54 -11.83 1.82
C ARG A 89 17.87 -12.56 1.71
N GLY A 90 18.05 -13.54 2.60
CA GLY A 90 19.28 -14.32 2.70
C GLY A 90 20.38 -13.66 3.54
N ASN A 91 20.15 -12.46 4.09
CA ASN A 91 21.03 -11.85 5.08
C ASN A 91 20.34 -11.84 6.45
N ASP A 92 20.76 -12.74 7.35
CA ASP A 92 20.17 -12.93 8.68
C ASP A 92 20.10 -11.64 9.52
N TYR A 93 20.94 -10.64 9.24
CA TYR A 93 20.85 -9.32 9.88
C TYR A 93 19.51 -8.63 9.67
N PHE A 94 18.84 -8.87 8.54
CA PHE A 94 17.56 -8.26 8.17
C PHE A 94 16.36 -9.16 8.44
N LYS A 95 16.59 -10.36 8.98
CA LYS A 95 15.51 -11.23 9.40
C LYS A 95 14.86 -10.65 10.65
N ILE A 96 13.54 -10.58 10.65
CA ILE A 96 12.78 -10.09 11.81
C ILE A 96 12.91 -11.14 12.92
N ASP A 97 13.57 -10.80 14.01
CA ASP A 97 13.84 -11.69 15.14
C ASP A 97 12.87 -11.51 16.31
N SER A 98 11.79 -10.77 16.08
CA SER A 98 10.75 -10.49 17.08
C SER A 98 9.36 -10.50 16.46
N THR A 99 8.32 -10.34 17.29
CA THR A 99 6.94 -10.23 16.83
C THR A 99 6.56 -8.83 16.33
N GLN A 100 7.53 -7.90 16.31
CA GLN A 100 7.35 -6.53 15.88
C GLN A 100 8.49 -6.05 14.99
N THR A 101 8.17 -5.19 14.03
CA THR A 101 9.18 -4.46 13.25
C THR A 101 8.63 -3.12 12.80
N SER A 102 9.51 -2.18 12.49
CA SER A 102 9.11 -0.89 11.95
C SER A 102 10.13 -0.34 10.95
N PHE A 103 9.64 0.52 10.07
CA PHE A 103 10.49 1.35 9.23
C PHE A 103 9.80 2.66 8.89
N LYS A 104 10.63 3.63 8.55
CA LYS A 104 10.25 4.94 8.04
C LYS A 104 10.33 4.91 6.53
N PHE A 105 9.27 5.36 5.88
CA PHE A 105 9.23 5.64 4.47
C PHE A 105 9.22 7.15 4.28
N LEU A 106 10.22 7.67 3.56
CA LEU A 106 10.28 9.06 3.17
C LEU A 106 10.09 9.15 1.67
N SER A 107 9.24 10.09 1.25
CA SER A 107 9.12 10.48 -0.15
C SER A 107 9.26 11.98 -0.31
N LYS A 108 9.91 12.43 -1.38
CA LYS A 108 10.01 13.84 -1.75
C LYS A 108 9.61 14.00 -3.19
N ILE A 109 8.67 14.90 -3.46
CA ILE A 109 8.29 15.25 -4.82
C ILE A 109 9.13 16.43 -5.29
N GLY A 110 10.03 16.16 -6.23
CA GLY A 110 10.84 17.15 -6.93
C GLY A 110 10.14 17.72 -8.17
N ASN A 111 10.91 18.40 -9.01
CA ASN A 111 10.38 19.00 -10.24
C ASN A 111 10.07 17.94 -11.32
N GLU A 112 10.90 16.90 -11.40
CA GLU A 112 10.83 15.87 -12.45
C GLU A 112 10.81 14.45 -11.88
N ASP A 113 11.06 14.30 -10.57
CA ASP A 113 11.15 13.01 -9.91
C ASP A 113 10.42 12.94 -8.57
N LEU A 114 10.02 11.71 -8.24
CA LEU A 114 9.68 11.28 -6.89
C LEU A 114 10.91 10.57 -6.35
N LYS A 115 11.50 11.14 -5.29
CA LYS A 115 12.58 10.51 -4.53
C LYS A 115 12.01 9.72 -3.37
N THR A 116 12.52 8.52 -3.12
CA THR A 116 12.10 7.66 -2.01
C THR A 116 13.29 7.17 -1.19
N TRP A 117 13.04 6.90 0.09
CA TRP A 117 14.05 6.32 0.98
C TRP A 117 13.38 5.57 2.14
N ILE A 118 13.89 4.36 2.43
CA ILE A 118 13.44 3.55 3.56
C ILE A 118 14.51 3.57 4.64
N ARG A 119 14.08 3.77 5.89
CA ARG A 119 14.95 3.74 7.07
C ARG A 119 14.36 2.94 8.20
N GLY A 120 15.05 1.87 8.59
CA GLY A 120 14.83 1.23 9.88
C GLY A 120 15.80 1.75 10.93
N ASN A 121 15.74 1.18 12.13
CA ASN A 121 16.56 1.60 13.27
C ASN A 121 18.08 1.49 13.01
N SER A 122 18.49 0.50 12.22
CA SER A 122 19.92 0.22 11.97
C SER A 122 20.28 0.06 10.50
N PHE A 123 19.35 0.36 9.59
CA PHE A 123 19.57 0.23 8.17
C PHE A 123 18.90 1.35 7.37
N GLY A 124 19.34 1.51 6.11
CA GLY A 124 18.58 2.25 5.13
C GLY A 124 18.76 1.69 3.74
N SER A 125 17.72 1.82 2.93
CA SER A 125 17.80 1.50 1.52
C SER A 125 18.67 2.52 0.77
N LYS A 126 18.98 2.19 -0.48
CA LYS A 126 19.40 3.21 -1.45
C LYS A 126 18.26 4.21 -1.64
N GLN A 127 18.62 5.45 -1.95
CA GLN A 127 17.64 6.43 -2.43
C GLN A 127 17.30 6.10 -3.88
N LEU A 128 16.02 6.03 -4.20
CA LEU A 128 15.53 5.72 -5.55
C LEU A 128 14.69 6.88 -6.08
N TYR A 129 14.71 7.04 -7.40
CA TYR A 129 14.14 8.16 -8.11
C TYR A 129 13.21 7.63 -9.20
N PHE A 130 12.00 8.18 -9.27
CA PHE A 130 10.95 7.74 -10.16
C PHE A 130 10.43 8.93 -10.98
N PRO A 131 10.16 8.79 -12.27
CA PRO A 131 9.65 9.89 -13.09
C PRO A 131 8.26 10.33 -12.61
N ILE A 132 7.95 11.64 -12.67
CA ILE A 132 6.58 12.12 -12.43
C ILE A 132 6.01 12.75 -13.69
N ASN A 133 4.74 12.44 -13.99
CA ASN A 133 4.08 12.94 -15.20
C ASN A 133 3.47 14.34 -15.04
N ASP A 134 3.25 14.80 -13.80
CA ASP A 134 2.75 16.14 -13.51
C ASP A 134 3.91 17.03 -13.08
N LYS A 135 4.39 17.85 -14.02
CA LYS A 135 5.42 18.85 -13.76
C LYS A 135 4.87 19.83 -12.72
N ASN A 136 5.61 20.04 -11.63
CA ASN A 136 5.25 20.81 -10.41
C ASN A 136 4.63 20.00 -9.24
N GLY A 137 4.62 18.66 -9.31
CA GLY A 137 4.61 17.89 -8.07
C GLY A 137 3.28 17.84 -7.32
N ASN A 138 2.15 17.75 -8.02
CA ASN A 138 0.82 17.55 -7.41
C ASN A 138 0.61 16.11 -6.88
N TYR A 139 1.67 15.41 -6.51
CA TYR A 139 1.57 14.08 -5.91
C TYR A 139 1.47 14.21 -4.41
N VAL A 140 0.56 13.44 -3.82
CA VAL A 140 0.41 13.36 -2.37
C VAL A 140 0.46 11.91 -1.95
N ALA A 141 1.27 11.63 -0.92
CA ALA A 141 1.28 10.36 -0.25
C ALA A 141 0.04 10.23 0.66
N LYS A 142 -0.64 9.09 0.56
CA LYS A 142 -1.84 8.76 1.34
C LYS A 142 -1.77 7.32 1.80
N ASP A 143 -2.03 7.13 3.09
CA ASP A 143 -2.28 5.81 3.67
C ASP A 143 -3.73 5.37 3.42
N PHE A 144 -4.00 4.10 3.75
CA PHE A 144 -5.31 3.45 3.60
C PHE A 144 -6.11 3.38 4.91
N PHE A 145 -5.68 4.06 5.98
CA PHE A 145 -6.24 3.85 7.32
C PHE A 145 -7.61 4.52 7.50
N GLY A 146 -7.90 5.60 6.77
CA GLY A 146 -9.14 6.34 6.97
C GLY A 146 -9.21 6.94 8.37
N ALA A 147 -10.26 6.61 9.11
CA ALA A 147 -10.42 6.97 10.52
C ALA A 147 -9.83 5.92 11.50
N LYS A 148 -9.29 4.80 10.99
CA LYS A 148 -8.72 3.75 11.83
C LYS A 148 -7.30 4.12 12.25
N THR A 149 -6.85 3.56 13.37
CA THR A 149 -5.47 3.69 13.86
C THR A 149 -4.64 2.43 13.63
N VAL A 150 -5.32 1.30 13.37
CA VAL A 150 -4.73 -0.01 13.09
C VAL A 150 -5.49 -0.68 11.95
N LEU A 151 -4.76 -1.28 11.02
CA LEU A 151 -5.28 -2.17 9.99
C LEU A 151 -4.83 -3.61 10.26
N GLU A 152 -5.73 -4.57 10.02
CA GLU A 152 -5.42 -6.00 10.08
C GLU A 152 -5.22 -6.50 8.65
N GLU A 153 -4.01 -6.97 8.36
CA GLU A 153 -3.63 -7.42 7.01
C GLU A 153 -3.27 -8.90 7.02
N ASN A 154 -3.60 -9.59 5.93
CA ASN A 154 -3.27 -11.01 5.75
C ASN A 154 -1.87 -11.15 5.14
N MET A 155 -0.94 -11.76 5.87
CA MET A 155 0.44 -11.89 5.46
C MET A 155 0.70 -12.93 4.36
N ASN A 156 -0.28 -13.76 4.00
CA ASN A 156 -0.10 -14.75 2.94
C ASN A 156 -0.02 -14.12 1.54
N HIS A 157 -0.36 -12.83 1.43
CA HIS A 157 -0.34 -12.07 0.20
C HIS A 157 0.32 -10.72 0.44
N PRO A 158 1.03 -10.16 -0.56
CA PRO A 158 1.47 -8.77 -0.48
C PRO A 158 0.27 -7.83 -0.32
N PHE A 159 0.48 -6.72 0.38
CA PHE A 159 -0.54 -5.69 0.56
C PHE A 159 0.06 -4.29 0.43
N TYR A 160 -0.79 -3.31 0.10
CA TYR A 160 -0.37 -1.93 -0.06
C TYR A 160 -0.38 -1.18 1.27
N ILE A 161 0.66 -0.38 1.51
CA ILE A 161 0.79 0.43 2.73
C ILE A 161 0.69 1.93 2.48
N LEU A 162 0.96 2.38 1.26
CA LEU A 162 0.91 3.78 0.88
C LEU A 162 0.57 3.90 -0.62
N ALA A 163 -0.21 4.93 -0.97
CA ALA A 163 -0.38 5.38 -2.34
C ALA A 163 0.24 6.76 -2.52
N ILE A 164 0.91 7.02 -3.65
CA ILE A 164 1.39 8.35 -4.03
C ILE A 164 0.66 8.73 -5.32
N ILE A 165 -0.34 9.60 -5.17
CA ILE A 165 -1.37 9.82 -6.20
C ILE A 165 -1.42 11.30 -6.62
N THR A 166 -1.77 11.54 -7.89
CA THR A 166 -2.24 12.85 -8.34
C THR A 166 -3.68 13.10 -7.86
N PRO A 167 -4.15 14.36 -7.78
CA PRO A 167 -5.54 14.61 -7.40
C PRO A 167 -6.52 14.02 -8.41
N ASN A 168 -7.63 13.49 -7.94
CA ASN A 168 -8.82 13.35 -8.77
C ASN A 168 -9.44 14.74 -8.96
N ARG A 169 -9.68 15.14 -10.22
CA ARG A 169 -10.40 16.38 -10.55
C ARG A 169 -11.88 16.09 -10.77
N ASN A 170 -12.72 16.73 -9.96
CA ASN A 170 -14.17 16.71 -10.13
C ASN A 170 -14.58 17.54 -11.37
N PRO A 171 -15.79 17.33 -11.93
CA PRO A 171 -16.29 18.09 -13.08
C PRO A 171 -16.36 19.61 -12.84
N ASP A 172 -16.49 20.03 -11.58
CA ASP A 172 -16.50 21.44 -11.16
C ASP A 172 -15.08 22.04 -11.03
N GLY A 173 -14.04 21.27 -11.32
CA GLY A 173 -12.63 21.67 -11.24
C GLY A 173 -11.98 21.49 -9.87
N SER A 174 -12.72 21.08 -8.83
CA SER A 174 -12.15 20.82 -7.51
C SER A 174 -11.30 19.53 -7.49
N ALA A 175 -10.25 19.51 -6.67
CA ALA A 175 -9.33 18.38 -6.55
C ALA A 175 -9.56 17.64 -5.22
N SER A 176 -9.62 16.31 -5.25
CA SER A 176 -9.73 15.48 -4.03
C SER A 176 -8.73 14.33 -4.03
N TYR A 177 -8.01 14.21 -2.91
CA TYR A 177 -7.05 13.12 -2.64
C TYR A 177 -7.63 12.08 -1.69
N CYS A 178 -8.42 12.50 -0.69
CA CYS A 178 -8.90 11.62 0.38
C CYS A 178 -9.95 10.60 -0.09
N ARG A 179 -10.78 10.96 -1.10
CA ARG A 179 -11.79 10.05 -1.64
C ARG A 179 -11.19 8.79 -2.28
N VAL A 180 -9.93 8.85 -2.71
CA VAL A 180 -9.27 7.78 -3.44
C VAL A 180 -8.71 6.75 -2.47
N ALA A 181 -7.72 7.14 -1.66
CA ALA A 181 -6.97 6.21 -0.81
C ALA A 181 -7.79 5.63 0.35
N GLN A 182 -8.85 6.30 0.79
CA GLN A 182 -9.70 5.83 1.90
C GLN A 182 -11.04 5.25 1.40
N SER A 183 -11.12 4.91 0.10
CA SER A 183 -12.26 4.19 -0.45
C SER A 183 -12.16 2.68 -0.17
N GLU A 184 -13.27 1.97 -0.34
CA GLU A 184 -13.29 0.49 -0.33
C GLU A 184 -12.82 -0.11 -1.67
N ILE A 185 -12.33 0.74 -2.58
CA ILE A 185 -11.84 0.32 -3.89
C ILE A 185 -10.44 -0.27 -3.72
N ASP A 186 -10.22 -1.42 -4.36
CA ASP A 186 -8.90 -2.02 -4.48
C ASP A 186 -7.91 -1.00 -5.10
N PRO A 187 -6.77 -0.70 -4.44
CA PRO A 187 -5.80 0.27 -4.94
C PRO A 187 -5.31 0.02 -6.37
N ASP A 188 -5.26 -1.24 -6.82
CA ASP A 188 -4.93 -1.59 -8.21
C ASP A 188 -5.90 -0.95 -9.22
N ASN A 189 -7.14 -0.65 -8.81
CA ASN A 189 -8.19 -0.10 -9.67
C ASN A 189 -8.35 1.43 -9.59
N PHE A 190 -7.53 2.13 -8.79
CA PHE A 190 -7.67 3.57 -8.61
C PHE A 190 -7.65 4.38 -9.91
N GLY A 191 -6.80 4.02 -10.87
CA GLY A 191 -6.75 4.73 -12.15
C GLY A 191 -8.06 4.67 -12.93
N LYS A 192 -8.73 3.51 -12.91
CA LYS A 192 -9.97 3.25 -13.66
C LYS A 192 -11.19 3.88 -12.98
N GLU A 193 -11.27 3.75 -11.66
CA GLU A 193 -12.41 4.24 -10.89
C GLU A 193 -12.38 5.77 -10.67
N PHE A 194 -11.17 6.33 -10.51
CA PHE A 194 -11.00 7.73 -10.14
C PHE A 194 -10.36 8.57 -11.24
N ASN A 195 -10.18 8.03 -12.45
CA ASN A 195 -9.53 8.72 -13.58
C ASN A 195 -8.17 9.33 -13.19
N ILE A 196 -7.37 8.56 -12.46
CA ILE A 196 -6.03 8.98 -12.02
C ILE A 196 -5.03 8.59 -13.11
N PRO A 197 -4.43 9.55 -13.83
CA PRO A 197 -3.62 9.27 -15.01
C PRO A 197 -2.29 8.58 -14.68
N HIS A 198 -1.76 8.84 -13.49
CA HIS A 198 -0.50 8.29 -13.03
C HIS A 198 -0.44 8.24 -11.50
N TYR A 199 -0.01 7.11 -10.96
CA TYR A 199 0.16 6.94 -9.53
C TYR A 199 1.13 5.81 -9.19
N TYR A 200 1.56 5.82 -7.94
CA TYR A 200 2.39 4.77 -7.38
C TYR A 200 1.71 4.12 -6.19
N LEU A 201 1.92 2.82 -6.02
CA LEU A 201 1.55 2.07 -4.83
C LEU A 201 2.80 1.45 -4.20
N VAL A 202 2.96 1.63 -2.89
CA VAL A 202 3.99 0.97 -2.10
C VAL A 202 3.39 -0.31 -1.53
N GLU A 203 3.97 -1.44 -1.95
CA GLU A 203 3.60 -2.78 -1.53
C GLU A 203 4.64 -3.33 -0.55
N ILE A 204 4.17 -4.07 0.44
CA ILE A 204 5.01 -4.90 1.32
C ILE A 204 4.61 -6.37 1.21
N GLU A 205 5.61 -7.24 1.26
CA GLU A 205 5.46 -8.69 1.36
C GLU A 205 6.31 -9.20 2.53
N PHE A 206 5.73 -10.05 3.38
CA PHE A 206 6.49 -10.82 4.38
C PHE A 206 6.75 -12.23 3.85
N THR A 207 8.02 -12.66 3.86
CA THR A 207 8.42 -13.91 3.21
C THR A 207 9.57 -14.59 3.95
N ASN A 208 9.88 -15.84 3.57
CA ASN A 208 10.92 -16.64 4.21
C ASN A 208 12.33 -16.34 3.67
#